data_AF-A0AAD3MW26-F1
#
_entry.id   AF-A0AAD3MW26-F1
#
_cell.length_a   1.000
_cell.length_b   1.000
_cell.length_c   1.000
_cell.angle_alpha   90.00
_cell.angle_beta   90.00
_cell.angle_gamma   90.00
#
_symmetry.space_group_name_H-M   'P 1'
#
loop_
_entity.id
_entity.type
_entity.pdbx_description
1 polymer ?
#
loop_
_entity_poly.entity_id
_entity_poly.type
_entity_poly.pdbx_seq_one_letter_code
_entity_poly.pdbx_strand_id
1 'polypeptide(L)'
;MASPNDLQFQEFEEAAELLAADPEASTLCVSGSDTPTTAGGGRGEDVKLDLSEDEEGQEESSELLGGQKPTGGFWTFEYYESFFNVDTVQVLDRVKGSVLPLPGRNFIKHYLRSNPDLYGPFWICVTLVFSVAISGNLSTFLSEMGNPSYHYRPQFHRVTIAAVVIFMYAWLVPVGLWGFLTWRQGTERQIGGYSFLETVCVYGYSLFIYIPTSVLWIIPFEWLRWTLILVAMVISGSVLVLTFWPVVRDDTKVMAVATVVTIVVLHTLLAIGCKLYFFQTAVHVPTPVPTTPSIHITLATKSH
;
A
#
# COMPACT_ATOMS: atom_id res chain seq x y z
N MET A 1 39.87 -8.73 26.32
CA MET A 1 39.01 -9.57 27.17
C MET A 1 38.77 -8.76 28.44
N ALA A 2 37.59 -8.17 28.59
CA ALA A 2 37.23 -7.39 29.77
C ALA A 2 36.93 -8.32 30.95
N SER A 3 37.33 -7.90 32.15
CA SER A 3 37.22 -8.64 33.41
C SER A 3 35.77 -8.65 33.93
N PRO A 4 35.32 -9.69 34.67
CA PRO A 4 33.91 -9.89 35.06
C PRO A 4 33.35 -8.87 36.06
N ASN A 5 34.11 -7.85 36.46
CA ASN A 5 33.75 -6.90 37.51
C ASN A 5 33.25 -5.54 36.99
N ASP A 6 33.15 -5.33 35.67
CA ASP A 6 32.68 -4.08 35.05
C ASP A 6 31.14 -4.01 34.88
N LEU A 7 30.39 -4.89 35.56
CA LEU A 7 28.92 -4.93 35.55
C LEU A 7 28.33 -4.86 36.97
N GLN A 8 28.94 -4.06 37.84
CA GLN A 8 28.30 -3.66 39.10
C GLN A 8 27.49 -2.38 38.86
N PHE A 9 26.17 -2.51 39.03
CA PHE A 9 25.18 -1.48 38.76
C PHE A 9 25.21 -0.41 39.86
N GLN A 10 25.95 0.66 39.61
CA GLN A 10 26.15 1.76 40.54
C GLN A 10 24.84 2.55 40.83
N GLU A 11 23.87 2.49 39.91
CA GLU A 11 22.58 3.18 40.04
C GLU A 11 21.68 2.64 41.17
N PHE A 12 21.79 1.35 41.53
CA PHE A 12 20.95 0.77 42.59
C PHE A 12 21.48 1.08 44.00
N GLU A 13 22.79 1.29 44.15
CA GLU A 13 23.39 1.62 45.44
C GLU A 13 23.13 3.09 45.80
N GLU A 14 23.17 3.99 44.82
CA GLU A 14 22.77 5.40 44.97
C GLU A 14 21.28 5.53 45.34
N ALA A 15 20.40 4.75 44.68
CA ALA A 15 18.97 4.75 45.00
C ALA A 15 18.69 4.20 46.41
N ALA A 16 19.44 3.18 46.86
CA ALA A 16 19.32 2.64 48.22
C ALA A 16 19.85 3.62 49.29
N GLU A 17 20.93 4.34 48.99
CA GLU A 17 21.51 5.35 49.89
C GLU A 17 20.60 6.58 50.02
N LEU A 18 19.96 7.02 48.93
CA LEU A 18 18.96 8.10 48.94
C LEU A 18 17.67 7.72 49.67
N LEU A 19 17.23 6.45 49.59
CA LEU A 19 16.08 5.93 50.34
C LEU A 19 16.37 5.73 51.84
N ALA A 20 17.62 5.48 52.21
CA ALA A 20 18.04 5.39 53.61
C ALA A 20 18.17 6.78 54.27
N ALA A 21 18.40 7.83 53.48
CA ALA A 21 18.57 9.20 53.97
C ALA A 21 17.26 9.92 54.31
N ASP A 22 16.13 9.54 53.70
CA ASP A 22 14.82 10.16 53.98
C ASP A 22 13.65 9.13 53.93
N PRO A 23 13.34 8.47 55.05
CA PRO A 23 12.31 7.44 55.12
C PRO A 23 10.86 7.95 55.00
N GLU A 24 10.62 9.27 54.89
CA GLU A 24 9.27 9.84 54.73
C GLU A 24 8.97 10.39 53.31
N ALA A 25 9.85 10.16 52.34
CA ALA A 25 9.60 10.55 50.95
C ALA A 25 8.35 9.84 50.38
N SER A 26 7.30 10.62 50.13
CA SER A 26 5.99 10.14 49.70
C SER A 26 6.03 9.60 48.26
N THR A 27 5.76 8.30 48.10
CA THR A 27 5.53 7.68 46.78
C THR A 27 4.11 7.96 46.31
N LEU A 28 3.99 8.62 45.15
CA LEU A 28 2.69 8.88 44.49
C LEU A 28 2.13 7.57 43.90
N CYS A 29 1.29 6.89 44.68
CA CYS A 29 0.39 5.86 44.18
C CYS A 29 -0.94 6.50 43.78
N VAL A 30 -1.27 6.57 42.50
CA VAL A 30 -2.62 6.94 42.04
C VAL A 30 -3.48 5.68 42.06
N SER A 31 -4.28 5.54 43.11
CA SER A 31 -5.40 4.59 43.20
C SER A 31 -6.54 5.03 42.28
N GLY A 32 -7.09 4.06 41.53
CA GLY A 32 -8.35 4.21 40.81
C GLY A 32 -9.49 4.57 41.77
N SER A 33 -10.27 5.57 41.37
CA SER A 33 -11.41 6.07 42.13
C SER A 33 -12.66 5.21 41.89
N ASP A 34 -13.05 4.43 42.90
CA ASP A 34 -14.42 3.94 43.07
C ASP A 34 -15.32 5.07 43.58
N THR A 35 -16.50 5.26 42.97
CA THR A 35 -17.61 6.04 43.57
C THR A 35 -18.91 5.23 43.52
N PRO A 36 -19.83 5.43 44.49
CA PRO A 36 -20.75 4.38 44.94
C PRO A 36 -22.09 4.32 44.18
N THR A 37 -22.59 3.10 44.10
CA THR A 37 -23.87 2.66 43.54
C THR A 37 -25.08 3.28 44.26
N THR A 38 -26.00 3.87 43.51
CA THR A 38 -27.42 4.00 43.93
C THR A 38 -28.32 3.39 42.86
N ALA A 39 -29.22 2.52 43.29
CA ALA A 39 -30.07 1.68 42.45
C ALA A 39 -31.29 2.41 41.87
N GLY A 40 -31.64 2.07 40.62
CA GLY A 40 -32.92 2.39 39.97
C GLY A 40 -32.98 1.71 38.60
N GLY A 41 -33.79 0.65 38.47
CA GLY A 41 -33.69 -0.33 37.38
C GLY A 41 -34.38 0.02 36.06
N GLY A 42 -34.12 -0.84 35.05
CA GLY A 42 -34.96 -0.99 33.87
C GLY A 42 -34.24 -1.17 32.53
N ARG A 43 -33.92 -2.43 32.19
CA ARG A 43 -34.15 -3.09 30.88
C ARG A 43 -33.59 -2.44 29.60
N GLY A 44 -32.58 -3.12 29.02
CA GLY A 44 -32.17 -3.02 27.61
C GLY A 44 -30.66 -3.16 27.43
N GLU A 45 -30.16 -4.39 27.30
CA GLU A 45 -28.76 -4.65 26.92
C GLU A 45 -28.58 -4.38 25.43
N ASP A 46 -28.20 -3.15 25.09
CA ASP A 46 -27.53 -2.83 23.84
C ASP A 46 -26.03 -2.84 24.14
N VAL A 47 -25.35 -3.93 23.81
CA VAL A 47 -23.87 -4.01 23.89
C VAL A 47 -23.29 -3.09 22.82
N LYS A 48 -23.11 -1.81 23.19
CA LYS A 48 -22.28 -0.87 22.44
C LYS A 48 -20.82 -1.20 22.78
N LEU A 49 -20.10 -1.80 21.84
CA LEU A 49 -18.65 -1.90 21.86
C LEU A 49 -18.08 -0.47 21.80
N ASP A 50 -17.78 0.10 22.97
CA ASP A 50 -17.10 1.39 23.08
C ASP A 50 -15.59 1.15 22.88
N LEU A 51 -15.19 1.16 21.61
CA LEU A 51 -13.80 1.04 21.17
C LEU A 51 -13.04 2.38 21.22
N SER A 52 -13.67 3.46 21.72
CA SER A 52 -13.05 4.79 21.76
C SER A 52 -11.96 4.91 22.82
N GLU A 53 -12.11 4.22 23.96
CA GLU A 53 -11.13 4.30 25.06
C GLU A 53 -9.81 3.57 24.70
N ASP A 54 -9.88 2.48 23.93
CA ASP A 54 -8.72 1.80 23.37
C ASP A 54 -8.02 2.64 22.27
N GLU A 55 -8.78 3.47 21.53
CA GLU A 55 -8.23 4.36 20.50
C GLU A 55 -7.48 5.55 21.11
N GLU A 56 -7.99 6.16 22.18
CA GLU A 56 -7.33 7.27 22.89
C GLU A 56 -6.04 6.83 23.61
N GLY A 57 -6.02 5.64 24.24
CA GLY A 57 -4.80 5.08 24.85
C GLY A 57 -3.72 4.71 23.83
N GLN A 58 -4.13 4.35 22.61
CA GLN A 58 -3.19 4.10 21.50
C GLN A 58 -2.73 5.39 20.80
N GLU A 59 -3.48 6.49 20.93
CA GLU A 59 -3.10 7.84 20.49
C GLU A 59 -1.93 8.38 21.33
N GLU A 60 -2.03 8.34 22.65
CA GLU A 60 -0.98 8.86 23.55
C GLU A 60 0.32 8.05 23.49
N SER A 61 0.21 6.71 23.46
CA SER A 61 1.40 5.84 23.42
C SER A 61 2.17 5.92 22.10
N SER A 62 1.50 6.25 20.99
CA SER A 62 2.15 6.40 19.69
C SER A 62 2.72 7.80 19.46
N GLU A 63 2.14 8.86 20.04
CA GLU A 63 2.75 10.20 20.03
C GLU A 63 4.05 10.24 20.84
N LEU A 64 4.13 9.49 21.94
CA LEU A 64 5.36 9.36 22.74
C LEU A 64 6.44 8.49 22.09
N LEU A 65 6.07 7.62 21.13
CA LEU A 65 7.00 6.78 20.35
C LEU A 65 7.30 7.34 18.95
N GLY A 66 6.66 8.44 18.55
CA GLY A 66 6.99 9.18 17.33
C GLY A 66 8.36 9.82 17.46
N GLY A 67 9.39 9.10 17.03
CA GLY A 67 10.78 9.58 17.03
C GLY A 67 10.89 11.01 16.50
N GLN A 68 11.77 11.80 17.14
CA GLN A 68 11.99 13.23 16.84
C GLN A 68 11.92 13.52 15.34
N LYS A 69 11.02 14.45 14.96
CA LYS A 69 10.98 15.02 13.60
C LYS A 69 12.40 15.40 13.16
N PRO A 70 12.79 15.10 11.91
CA PRO A 70 14.16 15.25 11.45
C PRO A 70 14.66 16.69 11.66
N THR A 71 15.77 16.81 12.40
CA THR A 71 16.43 18.08 12.70
C THR A 71 17.40 18.52 11.60
N GLY A 72 17.55 17.72 10.55
CA GLY A 72 18.42 17.97 9.39
C GLY A 72 17.72 18.70 8.24
N GLY A 73 18.50 19.40 7.41
CA GLY A 73 18.00 20.00 6.17
C GLY A 73 17.54 18.95 5.15
N PHE A 74 16.69 19.32 4.19
CA PHE A 74 16.10 18.42 3.18
C PHE A 74 17.10 17.56 2.38
N TRP A 75 18.36 17.96 2.30
CA TRP A 75 19.42 17.27 1.56
C TRP A 75 20.28 16.34 2.41
N THR A 76 19.98 16.17 3.70
CA THR A 76 20.75 15.31 4.58
C THR A 76 20.21 13.88 4.59
N PHE A 77 21.07 12.91 4.87
CA PHE A 77 20.68 11.51 4.92
C PHE A 77 19.68 11.26 6.07
N GLU A 78 19.91 11.91 7.22
CA GLU A 78 19.09 11.81 8.42
C GLU A 78 17.64 12.25 8.17
N TYR A 79 17.44 13.21 7.26
CA TYR A 79 16.10 13.60 6.83
C TYR A 79 15.36 12.42 6.18
N TYR A 80 15.99 11.73 5.22
CA TYR A 80 15.38 10.59 4.54
C TYR A 80 15.31 9.34 5.41
N GLU A 81 16.32 9.09 6.25
CA GLU A 81 16.37 7.96 7.18
C GLU A 81 15.12 7.93 8.07
N SER A 82 14.65 9.09 8.52
CA SER A 82 13.45 9.19 9.36
C SER A 82 12.20 8.58 8.71
N PHE A 83 12.05 8.62 7.38
CA PHE A 83 10.92 8.02 6.66
C PHE A 83 11.06 6.50 6.44
N PHE A 84 12.23 5.93 6.73
CA PHE A 84 12.47 4.49 6.69
C PHE A 84 12.56 3.86 8.08
N ASN A 85 12.68 4.68 9.12
CA ASN A 85 12.69 4.23 10.51
C ASN A 85 11.26 3.98 11.01
N VAL A 86 10.67 2.86 10.61
CA VAL A 86 9.32 2.45 10.99
C VAL A 86 9.28 1.05 11.58
N ASP A 87 8.37 0.85 12.54
CA ASP A 87 8.16 -0.47 13.12
C ASP A 87 7.33 -1.37 12.22
N THR A 88 7.58 -2.68 12.33
CA THR A 88 6.81 -3.70 11.59
C THR A 88 5.31 -3.62 11.90
N VAL A 89 4.94 -3.35 13.16
CA VAL A 89 3.54 -3.23 13.58
C VAL A 89 2.85 -2.06 12.87
N GLN A 90 3.54 -0.92 12.74
CA GLN A 90 3.01 0.25 12.03
C GLN A 90 2.75 -0.06 10.55
N VAL A 91 3.70 -0.73 9.89
CA VAL A 91 3.54 -1.12 8.48
C VAL A 91 2.38 -2.11 8.31
N LEU A 92 2.26 -3.09 9.21
CA LEU A 92 1.16 -4.07 9.16
C LEU A 92 -0.20 -3.42 9.38
N ASP A 93 -0.31 -2.44 10.28
CA ASP A 93 -1.55 -1.73 10.53
C ASP A 93 -1.96 -0.89 9.29
N ARG A 94 -1.00 -0.20 8.67
CA ARG A 94 -1.21 0.51 7.40
C ARG A 94 -1.61 -0.42 6.26
N VAL A 95 -1.04 -1.61 6.16
CA VAL A 95 -1.47 -2.63 5.18
C VAL A 95 -2.89 -3.12 5.46
N LYS A 96 -3.25 -3.38 6.72
CA LYS A 96 -4.63 -3.78 7.07
C LYS A 96 -5.62 -2.68 6.72
N GLY A 97 -5.29 -1.42 7.03
CA GLY A 97 -6.10 -0.26 6.67
C GLY A 97 -6.27 -0.06 5.16
N SER A 98 -5.28 -0.46 4.34
CA SER A 98 -5.39 -0.36 2.88
C SER A 98 -6.18 -1.51 2.24
N VAL A 99 -6.36 -2.62 2.96
CA VAL A 99 -7.18 -3.76 2.50
C VAL A 99 -8.63 -3.66 2.99
N LEU A 100 -8.85 -3.00 4.14
CA LEU A 100 -10.17 -2.83 4.75
C LEU A 100 -10.53 -1.35 4.88
N PRO A 101 -10.86 -0.67 3.77
CA PRO A 101 -11.30 0.71 3.79
C PRO A 101 -12.66 0.82 4.49
N LEU A 102 -12.67 1.39 5.69
CA LEU A 102 -13.90 1.64 6.46
C LEU A 102 -14.46 3.03 6.13
N PRO A 103 -15.73 3.14 5.68
CA PRO A 103 -16.37 4.44 5.47
C PRO A 103 -16.36 5.27 6.76
N GLY A 104 -15.77 6.47 6.72
CA GLY A 104 -15.66 7.36 7.89
C GLY A 104 -14.27 7.38 8.55
N ARG A 105 -13.38 6.43 8.23
CA ARG A 105 -11.98 6.42 8.70
C ARG A 105 -11.04 6.80 7.55
N ASN A 106 -10.59 8.06 7.52
CA ASN A 106 -9.62 8.51 6.52
C ASN A 106 -8.26 7.81 6.73
N PHE A 107 -7.68 7.20 5.69
CA PHE A 107 -6.43 6.46 5.80
C PHE A 107 -5.31 7.31 6.41
N ILE A 108 -5.17 8.55 5.94
CA ILE A 108 -4.16 9.49 6.43
C ILE A 108 -4.41 9.86 7.90
N LYS A 109 -5.66 10.15 8.27
CA LYS A 109 -5.97 10.60 9.64
C LYS A 109 -5.79 9.48 10.67
N HIS A 110 -6.18 8.25 10.34
CA HIS A 110 -6.15 7.15 11.30
C HIS A 110 -4.85 6.33 11.28
N TYR A 111 -4.30 6.02 10.10
CA TYR A 111 -3.16 5.12 9.96
C TYR A 111 -1.84 5.84 9.72
N LEU A 112 -1.90 7.07 9.18
CA LEU A 112 -0.69 7.85 8.90
C LEU A 112 -0.34 8.83 10.02
N ARG A 113 -1.33 9.34 10.78
CA ARG A 113 -1.15 10.17 12.00
C ARG A 113 -0.02 11.22 11.87
N SER A 114 0.06 11.93 10.74
CA SER A 114 1.13 12.90 10.42
C SER A 114 2.59 12.36 10.37
N ASN A 115 2.77 11.04 10.34
CA ASN A 115 4.07 10.35 10.23
C ASN A 115 4.13 9.51 8.95
N PRO A 116 4.27 10.15 7.77
CA PRO A 116 4.39 9.41 6.52
C PRO A 116 5.65 8.56 6.47
N ASP A 117 5.58 7.39 5.84
CA ASP A 117 6.75 6.55 5.58
C ASP A 117 6.95 6.32 4.08
N LEU A 118 8.21 6.03 3.73
CA LEU A 118 8.60 5.57 2.39
C LEU A 118 8.94 4.08 2.37
N TYR A 119 9.19 3.47 3.53
CA TYR A 119 9.54 2.05 3.66
C TYR A 119 8.45 1.13 3.06
N GLY A 120 7.21 1.24 3.55
CA GLY A 120 6.08 0.43 3.10
C GLY A 120 5.81 0.58 1.60
N PRO A 121 5.56 1.80 1.10
CA PRO A 121 5.35 2.07 -0.32
C PRO A 121 6.46 1.52 -1.22
N PHE A 122 7.72 1.70 -0.83
CA PHE A 122 8.86 1.18 -1.57
C PHE A 122 8.82 -0.35 -1.67
N TRP A 123 8.71 -1.06 -0.54
CA TRP A 123 8.72 -2.52 -0.52
C TRP A 123 7.47 -3.13 -1.16
N ILE A 124 6.30 -2.50 -1.03
CA ILE A 124 5.07 -2.89 -1.73
C ILE A 124 5.27 -2.80 -3.24
N CYS A 125 5.87 -1.71 -3.74
CA CYS A 125 6.15 -1.58 -5.18
C CYS A 125 7.14 -2.66 -5.65
N VAL A 126 8.25 -2.86 -4.94
CA VAL A 126 9.26 -3.88 -5.29
C VAL A 126 8.64 -5.28 -5.34
N THR A 127 7.89 -5.66 -4.30
CA THR A 127 7.24 -6.98 -4.23
C THR A 127 6.19 -7.15 -5.31
N LEU A 128 5.41 -6.11 -5.61
CA LEU A 128 4.42 -6.15 -6.69
C LEU A 128 5.08 -6.34 -8.07
N VAL A 129 6.20 -5.67 -8.33
CA VAL A 129 6.99 -5.81 -9.58
C VAL A 129 7.38 -7.27 -9.80
N PHE A 130 7.99 -7.90 -8.80
CA PHE A 130 8.39 -9.30 -8.89
C PHE A 130 7.17 -10.22 -8.96
N SER A 131 6.14 -9.97 -8.15
CA SER A 131 4.93 -10.80 -8.12
C SER A 131 4.22 -10.83 -9.47
N VAL A 132 4.00 -9.66 -10.11
CA VAL A 132 3.36 -9.55 -11.43
C VAL A 132 4.22 -10.20 -12.51
N ALA A 133 5.53 -9.92 -12.52
CA ALA A 133 6.42 -10.46 -13.56
C ALA A 133 6.57 -11.98 -13.47
N ILE A 134 6.77 -12.53 -12.26
CA ILE A 134 6.92 -13.97 -12.04
C ILE A 134 5.58 -14.67 -12.30
N SER A 135 4.48 -14.17 -11.75
CA SER A 135 3.15 -14.76 -11.93
C SER A 135 2.71 -14.74 -13.39
N GLY A 136 3.00 -13.68 -14.14
CA GLY A 136 2.72 -13.60 -15.57
C GLY A 136 3.52 -14.61 -16.41
N ASN A 137 4.82 -14.78 -16.12
CA ASN A 137 5.65 -15.81 -16.76
C ASN A 137 5.14 -17.22 -16.43
N LEU A 138 4.82 -17.49 -15.15
CA LEU A 138 4.29 -18.76 -14.70
C LEU A 138 2.92 -19.06 -15.32
N SER A 139 2.04 -18.07 -15.42
CA SER A 139 0.74 -18.22 -16.06
C SER A 139 0.87 -18.60 -17.54
N THR A 140 1.81 -17.99 -18.25
CA THR A 140 2.12 -18.32 -19.65
C THR A 140 2.64 -19.76 -19.75
N PHE A 141 3.56 -20.15 -18.87
CA PHE A 141 4.10 -21.51 -18.82
C PHE A 141 3.00 -22.56 -18.56
N LEU A 142 2.09 -22.32 -17.61
CA LEU A 142 0.99 -23.23 -17.32
C LEU A 142 -0.01 -23.32 -18.47
N SER A 143 -0.27 -22.21 -19.17
CA SER A 143 -1.22 -22.18 -20.29
C SER A 143 -0.70 -22.91 -21.54
N GLU A 144 0.61 -22.93 -21.74
CA GLU A 144 1.28 -23.62 -22.86
C GLU A 144 1.79 -25.02 -22.48
N MET A 145 1.51 -25.47 -21.25
CA MET A 145 1.91 -26.78 -20.77
C MET A 145 1.26 -27.88 -21.62
N GLY A 146 2.10 -28.68 -22.30
CA GLY A 146 1.64 -29.74 -23.21
C GLY A 146 1.62 -29.34 -24.69
N ASN A 147 1.96 -28.09 -25.05
CA ASN A 147 2.15 -27.70 -26.44
C ASN A 147 3.55 -28.12 -26.94
N PRO A 148 3.65 -29.08 -27.89
CA PRO A 148 4.93 -29.57 -28.39
C PRO A 148 5.72 -28.53 -29.22
N SER A 149 5.06 -27.46 -29.67
CA SER A 149 5.69 -26.36 -30.40
C SER A 149 6.19 -25.22 -29.50
N TYR A 150 5.84 -25.24 -28.21
CA TYR A 150 6.18 -24.15 -27.29
C TYR A 150 7.56 -24.36 -26.66
N HIS A 151 8.50 -23.51 -27.05
CA HIS A 151 9.80 -23.42 -26.38
C HIS A 151 9.77 -22.32 -25.34
N TYR A 152 9.73 -22.72 -24.06
CA TYR A 152 9.77 -21.78 -22.95
C TYR A 152 11.05 -20.94 -22.99
N ARG A 153 10.87 -19.62 -23.01
CA ARG A 153 11.95 -18.63 -22.86
C ARG A 153 11.54 -17.61 -21.81
N PRO A 154 12.23 -17.55 -20.65
CA PRO A 154 11.94 -16.54 -19.63
C PRO A 154 12.05 -15.13 -20.20
N GLN A 155 10.99 -14.34 -20.05
CA GLN A 155 10.95 -12.96 -20.55
C GLN A 155 11.38 -12.00 -19.44
N PHE A 156 12.69 -11.90 -19.17
CA PHE A 156 13.23 -11.04 -18.09
C PHE A 156 12.88 -9.56 -18.25
N HIS A 157 12.70 -9.07 -19.49
CA HIS A 157 12.28 -7.70 -19.77
C HIS A 157 10.93 -7.32 -19.12
N ARG A 158 10.06 -8.31 -18.84
CA ARG A 158 8.80 -8.09 -18.12
C ARG A 158 9.03 -7.46 -16.74
N VAL A 159 10.12 -7.82 -16.05
CA VAL A 159 10.47 -7.22 -14.75
C VAL A 159 10.73 -5.72 -14.90
N THR A 160 11.49 -5.32 -15.93
CA THR A 160 11.79 -3.92 -16.21
C THR A 160 10.53 -3.13 -16.54
N ILE A 161 9.63 -3.67 -17.37
CA ILE A 161 8.36 -3.00 -17.69
C ILE A 161 7.48 -2.89 -16.45
N ALA A 162 7.37 -3.95 -15.65
CA ALA A 162 6.62 -3.91 -14.40
C ALA A 162 7.16 -2.83 -13.46
N ALA A 163 8.50 -2.75 -13.31
CA ALA A 163 9.15 -1.72 -12.52
C ALA A 163 8.81 -0.32 -13.01
N VAL A 164 8.96 -0.05 -14.30
CA VAL A 164 8.63 1.26 -14.86
C VAL A 164 7.16 1.59 -14.64
N VAL A 165 6.22 0.70 -14.97
CA VAL A 165 4.79 0.98 -14.85
C VAL A 165 4.38 1.23 -13.39
N ILE A 166 4.80 0.37 -12.47
CA ILE A 166 4.40 0.43 -11.06
C ILE A 166 5.04 1.64 -10.36
N PHE A 167 6.35 1.87 -10.53
CA PHE A 167 7.01 3.01 -9.90
C PHE A 167 6.58 4.34 -10.51
N MET A 168 6.37 4.41 -11.84
CA MET A 168 5.85 5.64 -12.44
C MET A 168 4.45 5.95 -11.92
N TYR A 169 3.58 4.95 -11.75
CA TYR A 169 2.29 5.16 -11.12
C TYR A 169 2.42 5.62 -9.66
N ALA A 170 3.23 4.92 -8.86
CA ALA A 170 3.37 5.17 -7.42
C ALA A 170 4.04 6.52 -7.09
N TRP A 171 4.80 7.11 -8.02
CA TRP A 171 5.47 8.39 -7.81
C TRP A 171 4.86 9.53 -8.63
N LEU A 172 4.67 9.37 -9.94
CA LEU A 172 4.22 10.49 -10.78
C LEU A 172 2.76 10.87 -10.52
N VAL A 173 1.88 9.90 -10.23
CA VAL A 173 0.46 10.21 -9.99
C VAL A 173 0.30 11.00 -8.69
N PRO A 174 0.91 10.60 -7.56
CA PRO A 174 0.92 11.43 -6.34
C PRO A 174 1.56 12.79 -6.54
N VAL A 175 2.68 12.90 -7.26
CA VAL A 175 3.31 14.19 -7.58
C VAL A 175 2.33 15.10 -8.33
N GLY A 176 1.68 14.58 -9.37
CA GLY A 176 0.71 15.33 -10.16
C GLY A 176 -0.52 15.75 -9.35
N LEU A 177 -1.05 14.84 -8.53
CA LEU A 177 -2.19 15.13 -7.66
C LEU A 177 -1.84 16.18 -6.60
N TRP A 178 -0.71 16.00 -5.90
CA TRP A 178 -0.23 16.94 -4.90
C TRP A 178 0.05 18.32 -5.53
N GLY A 179 0.73 18.37 -6.68
CA GLY A 179 0.99 19.60 -7.43
C GLY A 179 -0.29 20.32 -7.87
N PHE A 180 -1.30 19.55 -8.31
CA PHE A 180 -2.61 20.09 -8.65
C PHE A 180 -3.34 20.65 -7.42
N LEU A 181 -3.39 19.91 -6.32
CA LEU A 181 -4.07 20.33 -5.09
C LEU A 181 -3.40 21.56 -4.46
N THR A 182 -2.07 21.59 -4.42
CA THR A 182 -1.30 22.74 -3.91
C THR A 182 -1.51 23.99 -4.76
N TRP A 183 -1.50 23.87 -6.08
CA TRP A 183 -1.78 24.99 -6.99
C TRP A 183 -3.20 25.56 -6.80
N ARG A 184 -4.18 24.69 -6.53
CA ARG A 184 -5.59 25.06 -6.39
C ARG A 184 -5.95 25.65 -5.03
N GLN A 185 -5.37 25.14 -3.95
CA GLN A 185 -5.76 25.52 -2.58
C GLN A 185 -5.15 26.86 -2.15
N GLY A 186 -4.07 27.34 -2.80
CA GLY A 186 -3.37 28.55 -2.39
C GLY A 186 -2.72 28.41 -1.00
N THR A 187 -1.83 29.35 -0.65
CA THR A 187 -1.01 29.27 0.58
C THR A 187 -1.84 29.27 1.88
N GLU A 188 -3.06 29.84 1.88
CA GLU A 188 -3.86 30.05 3.09
C GLU A 188 -4.65 28.79 3.55
N ARG A 189 -4.98 27.87 2.64
CA ARG A 189 -5.65 26.58 2.95
C ARG A 189 -4.69 25.41 3.18
N GLN A 190 -3.38 25.63 3.06
CA GLN A 190 -2.34 24.60 3.22
C GLN A 190 -2.23 24.03 4.65
N ILE A 191 -2.74 24.74 5.66
CA ILE A 191 -2.63 24.36 7.08
C ILE A 191 -3.40 23.06 7.43
N GLY A 192 -4.22 22.53 6.50
CA GLY A 192 -4.88 21.22 6.63
C GLY A 192 -4.79 20.31 5.39
N GLY A 193 -3.91 20.62 4.43
CA GLY A 193 -3.72 19.81 3.22
C GLY A 193 -2.75 18.65 3.42
N TYR A 194 -2.86 17.61 2.60
CA TYR A 194 -1.92 16.48 2.65
C TYR A 194 -0.54 16.84 2.12
N SER A 195 0.50 16.41 2.83
CA SER A 195 1.89 16.46 2.39
C SER A 195 2.12 15.53 1.20
N PHE A 196 3.10 15.87 0.36
CA PHE A 196 3.52 15.03 -0.76
C PHE A 196 3.81 13.59 -0.30
N LEU A 197 4.56 13.42 0.79
CA LEU A 197 4.90 12.10 1.30
C LEU A 197 3.67 11.32 1.76
N GLU A 198 2.66 12.00 2.30
CA GLU A 198 1.40 11.36 2.65
C GLU A 198 0.66 10.86 1.42
N THR A 199 0.64 11.65 0.33
CA THR A 199 0.04 11.23 -0.93
C THR A 199 0.74 10.02 -1.54
N VAL A 200 2.08 10.00 -1.55
CA VAL A 200 2.88 8.85 -2.03
C VAL A 200 2.63 7.63 -1.16
N CYS A 201 2.59 7.81 0.15
CA CYS A 201 2.35 6.73 1.09
C CYS A 201 0.99 6.05 0.83
N VAL A 202 -0.09 6.82 0.75
CA VAL A 202 -1.44 6.27 0.46
C VAL A 202 -1.47 5.54 -0.87
N TYR A 203 -0.88 6.11 -1.93
CA TYR A 203 -0.81 5.42 -3.22
C TYR A 203 -0.02 4.13 -3.14
N GLY A 204 1.14 4.12 -2.47
CA GLY A 204 1.93 2.91 -2.26
C GLY A 204 1.19 1.82 -1.52
N TYR A 205 0.57 2.13 -0.37
CA TYR A 205 -0.19 1.14 0.40
C TYR A 205 -1.45 0.65 -0.32
N SER A 206 -2.09 1.51 -1.12
CA SER A 206 -3.24 1.10 -1.93
C SER A 206 -2.85 -0.01 -2.92
N LEU A 207 -1.59 -0.09 -3.34
CA LEU A 207 -1.14 -1.12 -4.29
C LEU A 207 -0.98 -2.50 -3.66
N PHE A 208 -0.99 -2.62 -2.32
CA PHE A 208 -0.75 -3.89 -1.63
C PHE A 208 -1.67 -5.01 -2.13
N ILE A 209 -2.97 -4.73 -2.33
CA ILE A 209 -3.95 -5.74 -2.74
C ILE A 209 -3.61 -6.38 -4.09
N TYR A 210 -2.88 -5.69 -4.96
CA TYR A 210 -2.46 -6.25 -6.25
C TYR A 210 -1.40 -7.35 -6.11
N ILE A 211 -0.66 -7.42 -4.99
CA ILE A 211 0.32 -8.47 -4.73
C ILE A 211 -0.38 -9.84 -4.67
N PRO A 212 -1.29 -10.13 -3.71
CA PRO A 212 -1.99 -11.41 -3.67
C PRO A 212 -2.86 -11.63 -4.93
N THR A 213 -3.47 -10.58 -5.48
CA THR A 213 -4.25 -10.68 -6.72
C THR A 213 -3.41 -11.15 -7.91
N SER A 214 -2.18 -10.65 -8.06
CA SER A 214 -1.28 -11.04 -9.15
C SER A 214 -0.88 -12.52 -9.09
N VAL A 215 -0.71 -13.07 -7.88
CA VAL A 215 -0.47 -14.51 -7.67
C VAL A 215 -1.73 -15.32 -8.04
N LEU A 216 -2.91 -14.87 -7.64
CA LEU A 216 -4.16 -15.55 -7.99
C LEU A 216 -4.44 -15.55 -9.51
N TRP A 217 -3.97 -14.55 -10.25
CA TRP A 217 -4.08 -14.49 -11.71
C TRP A 217 -3.24 -15.54 -12.47
N ILE A 218 -2.38 -16.29 -11.78
CA ILE A 218 -1.68 -17.45 -12.37
C ILE A 218 -2.69 -18.42 -12.98
N ILE A 219 -3.83 -18.61 -12.32
CA ILE A 219 -4.91 -19.51 -12.74
C ILE A 219 -5.53 -18.99 -14.06
N PRO A 220 -5.55 -19.79 -15.14
CA PRO A 220 -5.98 -19.35 -16.47
C PRO A 220 -7.51 -19.33 -16.66
N PHE A 221 -8.27 -18.95 -15.64
CA PHE A 221 -9.72 -18.75 -15.76
C PHE A 221 -10.04 -17.26 -15.97
N GLU A 222 -10.54 -16.94 -17.16
CA GLU A 222 -10.76 -15.54 -17.56
C GLU A 222 -11.79 -14.83 -16.68
N TRP A 223 -12.91 -15.48 -16.35
CA TRP A 223 -13.93 -14.92 -15.45
C TRP A 223 -13.35 -14.62 -14.06
N LEU A 224 -12.51 -15.51 -13.53
CA LEU A 224 -11.87 -15.34 -12.23
C LEU A 224 -10.94 -14.13 -12.23
N ARG A 225 -10.14 -13.97 -13.30
CA ARG A 225 -9.23 -12.82 -13.43
C ARG A 225 -9.98 -11.50 -13.43
N TRP A 226 -11.06 -11.38 -14.19
CA TRP A 226 -11.87 -10.16 -14.22
C TRP A 226 -12.55 -9.88 -12.88
N THR A 227 -13.07 -10.91 -12.20
CA THR A 227 -13.64 -10.75 -10.85
C THR A 227 -12.59 -10.26 -9.87
N LEU A 228 -11.38 -10.83 -9.89
CA LEU A 228 -10.27 -10.40 -9.03
C LEU A 228 -9.80 -8.98 -9.35
N ILE A 229 -9.77 -8.57 -10.63
CA ILE A 229 -9.52 -7.17 -11.02
C ILE A 229 -10.56 -6.25 -10.38
N LEU A 230 -11.84 -6.58 -10.54
CA LEU A 230 -12.94 -5.77 -10.01
C LEU A 230 -12.82 -5.61 -8.49
N VAL A 231 -12.59 -6.71 -7.77
CA VAL A 231 -12.44 -6.68 -6.31
C VAL A 231 -11.22 -5.85 -5.90
N ALA A 232 -10.06 -6.07 -6.51
CA ALA A 232 -8.84 -5.30 -6.21
C ALA A 232 -9.03 -3.80 -6.50
N MET A 233 -9.67 -3.46 -7.62
CA MET A 233 -10.00 -2.09 -8.02
C MET A 233 -10.94 -1.41 -7.04
N VAL A 234 -11.96 -2.12 -6.53
CA VAL A 234 -12.89 -1.56 -5.54
C VAL A 234 -12.18 -1.33 -4.21
N ILE A 235 -11.41 -2.30 -3.73
CA ILE A 235 -10.69 -2.18 -2.45
C ILE A 235 -9.66 -1.05 -2.54
N SER A 236 -8.74 -1.12 -3.49
CA SER A 236 -7.67 -0.14 -3.62
C SER A 236 -8.18 1.25 -4.02
N GLY A 237 -9.11 1.30 -4.99
CA GLY A 237 -9.72 2.54 -5.45
C GLY A 237 -10.53 3.24 -4.34
N SER A 238 -11.24 2.49 -3.50
CA SER A 238 -11.97 3.09 -2.38
C SER A 238 -11.05 3.69 -1.32
N VAL A 239 -9.89 3.11 -1.03
CA VAL A 239 -8.87 3.74 -0.16
C VAL A 239 -8.48 5.12 -0.69
N LEU A 240 -8.19 5.22 -1.99
CA LEU A 240 -7.82 6.49 -2.62
C LEU A 240 -8.98 7.49 -2.59
N VAL A 241 -10.17 7.07 -3.02
CA VAL A 241 -11.35 7.95 -3.07
C VAL A 241 -11.73 8.43 -1.67
N LEU A 242 -11.84 7.56 -0.69
CA LEU A 242 -12.18 7.93 0.69
C LEU A 242 -11.14 8.87 1.29
N THR A 243 -9.85 8.65 1.00
CA THR A 243 -8.77 9.51 1.50
C THR A 243 -8.84 10.90 0.87
N PHE A 244 -8.99 11.02 -0.44
CA PHE A 244 -8.92 12.33 -1.11
C PHE A 244 -10.26 13.07 -1.15
N TRP A 245 -11.40 12.38 -1.05
CA TRP A 245 -12.72 13.00 -1.01
C TRP A 245 -12.87 14.19 -0.06
N PRO A 246 -12.49 14.11 1.23
CA PRO A 246 -12.61 15.25 2.15
C PRO A 246 -11.78 16.47 1.73
N VAL A 247 -10.67 16.26 1.01
CA VAL A 247 -9.78 17.35 0.57
C VAL A 247 -10.30 18.03 -0.70
N VAL A 248 -10.89 17.26 -1.62
CA VAL A 248 -11.36 17.82 -2.89
C VAL A 248 -12.81 18.31 -2.84
N ARG A 249 -13.64 17.81 -1.90
CA ARG A 249 -15.06 18.23 -1.79
C ARG A 249 -15.25 19.71 -1.45
N ASP A 250 -14.24 20.35 -0.88
CA ASP A 250 -14.26 21.76 -0.49
C ASP A 250 -14.02 22.71 -1.69
N ASP A 251 -13.59 22.17 -2.84
CA ASP A 251 -13.54 22.88 -4.13
C ASP A 251 -14.93 22.84 -4.83
N THR A 252 -15.01 23.35 -6.04
CA THR A 252 -16.17 23.23 -6.93
C THR A 252 -16.52 21.77 -7.22
N LYS A 253 -17.82 21.47 -7.25
CA LYS A 253 -18.33 20.10 -7.54
C LYS A 253 -17.74 19.51 -8.82
N VAL A 254 -17.56 20.34 -9.86
CA VAL A 254 -16.99 19.91 -11.14
C VAL A 254 -15.54 19.45 -10.98
N MET A 255 -14.72 20.21 -10.27
CA MET A 255 -13.31 19.85 -10.05
C MET A 255 -13.16 18.68 -9.09
N ALA A 256 -14.01 18.59 -8.05
CA ALA A 256 -14.06 17.46 -7.15
C ALA A 256 -14.34 16.15 -7.90
N VAL A 257 -15.40 16.12 -8.71
CA VAL A 257 -15.75 14.97 -9.53
C VAL A 257 -14.65 14.67 -10.56
N ALA A 258 -14.13 15.69 -11.26
CA ALA A 258 -13.06 15.49 -12.25
C ALA A 258 -11.80 14.86 -11.64
N THR A 259 -11.40 15.29 -10.44
CA THR A 259 -10.23 14.75 -9.74
C THR A 259 -10.46 13.29 -9.35
N VAL A 260 -11.61 12.97 -8.74
CA VAL A 260 -11.96 11.61 -8.35
C VAL A 260 -12.04 10.68 -9.57
N VAL A 261 -12.68 11.12 -10.66
CA VAL A 261 -12.74 10.37 -11.92
C VAL A 261 -11.34 10.12 -12.47
N THR A 262 -10.46 11.12 -12.44
CA THR A 262 -9.06 10.97 -12.91
C THR A 262 -8.31 9.92 -12.07
N ILE A 263 -8.44 9.96 -10.75
CA ILE A 263 -7.84 8.95 -9.85
C ILE A 263 -8.34 7.55 -10.21
N VAL A 264 -9.65 7.36 -10.32
CA VAL A 264 -10.26 6.05 -10.65
C VAL A 264 -9.83 5.57 -12.03
N VAL A 265 -9.78 6.45 -13.04
CA VAL A 265 -9.36 6.10 -14.39
C VAL A 265 -7.89 5.66 -14.42
N LEU A 266 -6.98 6.43 -13.82
CA LEU A 266 -5.55 6.07 -13.77
C LEU A 266 -5.33 4.75 -13.03
N HIS A 267 -6.05 4.54 -11.93
CA HIS A 267 -5.99 3.30 -11.17
C HIS A 267 -6.51 2.10 -11.99
N THR A 268 -7.61 2.30 -12.73
CA THR A 268 -8.18 1.30 -13.64
C THR A 268 -7.21 0.95 -14.77
N LEU A 269 -6.56 1.97 -15.35
CA LEU A 269 -5.56 1.78 -16.40
C LEU A 269 -4.37 0.96 -15.91
N LEU A 270 -3.92 1.17 -14.67
CA LEU A 270 -2.87 0.33 -14.07
C LEU A 270 -3.31 -1.13 -13.97
N ALA A 271 -4.49 -1.39 -13.38
CA ALA A 271 -4.97 -2.75 -13.17
C ALA A 271 -5.22 -3.51 -14.49
N ILE A 272 -5.92 -2.86 -15.43
CA ILE A 272 -6.19 -3.43 -16.76
C ILE A 272 -4.88 -3.60 -17.53
N GLY A 273 -4.00 -2.59 -17.54
CA GLY A 273 -2.70 -2.65 -18.21
C GLY A 273 -1.86 -3.82 -17.71
N CYS A 274 -1.79 -4.02 -16.40
CA CYS A 274 -1.10 -5.17 -15.81
C CYS A 274 -1.72 -6.50 -16.26
N LYS A 275 -3.05 -6.64 -16.22
CA LYS A 275 -3.71 -7.88 -16.67
C LYS A 275 -3.45 -8.15 -18.15
N LEU A 276 -3.63 -7.16 -19.02
CA LEU A 276 -3.49 -7.33 -20.47
C LEU A 276 -2.03 -7.63 -20.87
N TYR A 277 -1.06 -6.96 -20.26
CA TYR A 277 0.35 -7.15 -20.63
C TYR A 277 0.96 -8.43 -20.05
N PHE A 278 0.71 -8.73 -18.77
CA PHE A 278 1.40 -9.82 -18.07
C PHE A 278 0.66 -11.16 -18.11
N PHE A 279 -0.69 -11.14 -18.19
CA PHE A 279 -1.52 -12.34 -17.99
C PHE A 279 -2.38 -12.71 -19.20
N GLN A 280 -2.51 -11.84 -20.20
CA GLN A 280 -3.16 -12.21 -21.45
C GLN A 280 -2.20 -13.07 -22.26
N THR A 281 -2.53 -14.35 -22.38
CA THR A 281 -1.87 -15.24 -23.33
C THR A 281 -2.08 -14.66 -24.72
N ALA A 282 -1.00 -14.51 -25.48
CA ALA A 282 -1.10 -14.16 -26.88
C ALA A 282 -2.01 -15.21 -27.52
N VAL A 283 -3.21 -14.80 -27.90
CA VAL A 283 -4.08 -15.63 -28.76
C VAL A 283 -3.20 -15.97 -29.95
N HIS A 284 -2.87 -17.26 -30.08
CA HIS A 284 -2.12 -17.78 -31.21
C HIS A 284 -2.87 -17.32 -32.46
N VAL A 285 -2.39 -16.29 -33.14
CA VAL A 285 -2.84 -15.98 -34.49
C VAL A 285 -2.44 -17.23 -35.28
N PRO A 286 -3.38 -18.00 -35.84
CA PRO A 286 -3.02 -19.17 -36.62
C PRO A 286 -2.07 -18.70 -37.71
N THR A 287 -0.83 -19.18 -37.70
CA THR A 287 0.10 -18.95 -38.79
C THR A 287 -0.62 -19.34 -40.09
N PRO A 288 -0.76 -18.44 -41.08
CA PRO A 288 -1.37 -18.82 -42.34
C PRO A 288 -0.59 -20.02 -42.88
N VAL A 289 -1.31 -21.14 -43.06
CA VAL A 289 -0.75 -22.37 -43.62
C VAL A 289 -0.02 -22.00 -44.91
N PRO A 290 1.26 -22.37 -45.09
CA PRO A 290 1.94 -22.16 -46.35
C PRO A 290 1.14 -22.86 -47.44
N THR A 291 0.52 -22.10 -48.34
CA THR A 291 -0.14 -22.65 -49.51
C THR A 291 0.93 -23.34 -50.35
N THR A 292 0.96 -24.67 -50.33
CA THR A 292 1.82 -25.47 -51.21
C THR A 292 1.58 -25.01 -52.64
N PRO A 293 2.61 -24.58 -53.40
CA PRO A 293 2.41 -24.21 -54.80
C PRO A 293 1.96 -25.46 -55.56
N SER A 294 0.79 -25.36 -56.19
CA SER A 294 0.29 -26.38 -57.11
C SER A 294 1.29 -26.54 -58.26
N ILE A 295 1.95 -27.69 -58.31
CA ILE A 295 2.82 -28.07 -59.43
C ILE A 295 1.89 -28.28 -60.64
N HIS A 296 1.82 -27.27 -61.52
CA HIS A 296 1.24 -27.44 -62.84
C HIS A 296 2.22 -28.26 -63.70
N ILE A 297 1.94 -29.56 -63.83
CA ILE A 297 2.60 -30.40 -64.84
C ILE A 297 1.98 -30.03 -66.19
N THR A 298 2.66 -29.18 -66.96
CA THR A 298 2.30 -28.93 -68.36
C THR A 298 2.78 -30.11 -69.21
N LEU A 299 1.84 -30.98 -69.57
CA LEU A 299 2.06 -32.09 -70.49
C LEU A 299 2.16 -31.52 -71.92
N ALA A 300 3.38 -31.35 -72.43
CA ALA A 300 3.62 -30.94 -73.81
C ALA A 300 3.29 -32.10 -74.75
N THR A 301 2.11 -32.07 -75.37
CA THR A 301 1.73 -32.99 -76.44
C THR A 301 2.40 -32.54 -77.74
N LYS A 302 3.30 -33.36 -78.27
CA LYS A 302 3.97 -33.16 -79.56
C LYS A 302 3.00 -33.61 -80.66
N SER A 303 2.58 -32.72 -81.57
CA SER A 303 1.87 -33.12 -82.78
C SER A 303 2.86 -33.54 -83.87
N HIS A 304 2.46 -34.55 -84.64
CA HIS A 304 3.17 -35.18 -85.76
C HIS A 304 3.71 -34.21 -86.82
#